data_AF-A0A4Z2EWL3-F1
#
_entry.id   AF-A0A4Z2EWL3-F1
#
_cell.length_a   1.000
_cell.length_b   1.000
_cell.length_c   1.000
_cell.angle_alpha   90.00
_cell.angle_beta   90.00
_cell.angle_gamma   90.00
#
_symmetry.space_group_name_H-M   'P 1'
#
loop_
_entity.id
_entity.type
_entity.pdbx_description
1 polymer ?
#
loop_
_entity_poly.entity_id
_entity_poly.type
_entity_poly.pdbx_seq_one_letter_code
_entity_poly.pdbx_strand_id
1 'polypeptide(L)'
;MYVFFSSFHRLTMVGYKLEVTTGDLKSSGTWDHIYVTLFGTEGQSERTELDNFGPDFSSGTVLIGAYPKERFNEPAPKQMIKKFQAELSYLSEAITKRNLQLEIPYSYLDPAQIENSVTI
;
A
#
# COMPACT_ATOMS: atom_id res chain seq x y z
N MET A 1 12.88 2.52 -58.17
CA MET A 1 13.98 3.03 -57.32
C MET A 1 13.70 2.53 -55.90
N TYR A 2 14.65 1.82 -55.29
CA TYR A 2 14.49 1.05 -54.04
C TYR A 2 14.15 1.96 -52.83
N VAL A 3 13.04 1.74 -52.11
CA VAL A 3 12.77 0.91 -50.89
C VAL A 3 13.15 1.56 -49.55
N PHE A 4 12.17 1.63 -48.62
CA PHE A 4 12.32 1.13 -47.25
C PHE A 4 11.04 0.34 -46.87
N PHE A 5 11.22 -0.91 -46.42
CA PHE A 5 10.20 -1.70 -45.72
C PHE A 5 10.55 -1.67 -44.23
N SER A 6 9.58 -1.44 -43.36
CA SER A 6 9.59 -2.10 -42.05
C SER A 6 8.16 -2.38 -41.62
N SER A 7 7.90 -3.68 -41.45
CA SER A 7 6.64 -4.26 -41.00
C SER A 7 6.05 -3.48 -39.81
N PHE A 8 4.81 -3.02 -39.98
CA PHE A 8 4.01 -2.45 -38.91
C PHE A 8 3.61 -3.60 -37.98
N HIS A 9 4.47 -3.94 -37.01
CA HIS A 9 4.07 -4.81 -35.92
C HIS A 9 2.97 -4.08 -35.15
N ARG A 10 1.74 -4.58 -35.22
CA ARG A 10 0.67 -4.15 -34.34
C ARG A 10 1.15 -4.41 -32.91
N LEU A 11 1.35 -3.36 -32.12
CA LEU A 11 1.45 -3.49 -30.68
C LEU A 11 0.08 -3.97 -30.19
N THR A 12 -0.11 -5.28 -30.08
CA THR A 12 -1.27 -5.84 -29.42
C THR A 12 -1.04 -5.69 -27.92
N MET A 13 -1.80 -4.80 -27.29
CA MET A 13 -1.92 -4.75 -25.83
C MET A 13 -2.44 -6.12 -25.36
N VAL A 14 -1.56 -6.94 -24.80
CA VAL A 14 -1.94 -8.19 -24.15
C VAL A 14 -2.15 -7.86 -22.68
N GLY A 15 -3.37 -8.03 -22.20
CA GLY A 15 -3.68 -7.90 -20.78
C GLY A 15 -3.22 -9.14 -20.02
N TYR A 16 -2.39 -8.95 -19.01
CA TYR A 16 -1.95 -10.01 -18.10
C TYR A 16 -2.63 -9.81 -16.74
N LYS A 17 -3.22 -10.88 -16.20
CA LYS A 17 -3.70 -10.89 -14.81
C LYS A 17 -2.60 -11.47 -13.94
N LEU A 18 -2.08 -10.65 -13.04
CA LEU A 18 -1.08 -11.05 -12.05
C LEU A 18 -1.76 -11.22 -10.70
N GLU A 19 -1.35 -12.25 -9.96
CA GLU A 19 -1.74 -12.47 -8.57
C GLU A 19 -0.45 -12.56 -7.75
N VAL A 20 -0.36 -11.75 -6.70
CA VAL A 20 0.83 -11.66 -5.85
C VAL A 20 0.37 -11.95 -4.42
N THR A 21 1.12 -12.80 -3.71
CA THR A 21 0.81 -13.16 -2.33
C THR A 21 2.08 -13.04 -1.49
N THR A 22 1.99 -12.32 -0.38
CA THR A 22 3.06 -12.12 0.59
C THR A 22 2.86 -13.06 1.78
N GLY A 23 3.41 -14.29 1.69
CA GLY A 23 3.37 -15.31 2.75
C GLY A 23 1.97 -15.72 3.25
N ASP A 24 1.88 -16.79 4.03
CA ASP A 24 0.64 -17.29 4.64
C ASP A 24 0.62 -17.13 6.17
N LEU A 25 1.66 -16.50 6.73
CA LEU A 25 1.76 -16.19 8.15
C LEU A 25 1.04 -14.90 8.48
N LYS A 26 0.49 -14.82 9.69
CA LYS A 26 -0.13 -13.57 10.17
C LYS A 26 0.94 -12.47 10.18
N SER A 27 0.65 -11.34 9.51
CA SER A 27 1.57 -10.20 9.33
C SER A 27 2.73 -10.43 8.35
N SER A 28 2.66 -11.39 7.41
CA SER A 28 3.72 -11.62 6.41
C SER A 28 3.75 -10.60 5.26
N GLY A 29 3.26 -9.39 5.50
CA GLY A 29 3.19 -8.32 4.50
C GLY A 29 4.47 -7.51 4.34
N THR A 30 4.52 -6.73 3.26
CA THR A 30 5.56 -5.71 3.07
C THR A 30 4.92 -4.32 3.05
N TRP A 31 5.66 -3.34 3.58
CA TRP A 31 5.33 -1.92 3.50
C TRP A 31 6.17 -1.22 2.42
N ASP A 32 7.01 -1.97 1.72
CA ASP A 32 7.87 -1.47 0.65
C ASP A 32 7.12 -1.43 -0.68
N HIS A 33 7.56 -0.57 -1.59
CA HIS A 33 6.99 -0.44 -2.92
C HIS A 33 7.32 -1.69 -3.75
N ILE A 34 6.30 -2.44 -4.14
CA ILE A 34 6.46 -3.61 -5.01
C ILE A 34 6.31 -3.16 -6.46
N TYR A 35 7.20 -3.64 -7.32
CA TYR A 35 7.17 -3.35 -8.74
C TYR A 35 7.21 -4.63 -9.55
N VAL A 36 6.54 -4.61 -10.71
CA VAL A 36 6.61 -5.68 -11.71
C VAL A 36 7.25 -5.18 -13.00
N THR A 37 8.03 -6.05 -13.63
CA THR A 37 8.58 -5.85 -14.97
C THR A 37 8.45 -7.16 -15.72
N LEU A 38 7.82 -7.14 -16.89
CA LEU A 38 7.66 -8.31 -17.75
C LEU A 38 8.79 -8.34 -18.77
N PHE A 39 9.41 -9.50 -18.95
CA PHE A 39 10.46 -9.73 -19.95
C PHE A 39 9.93 -10.66 -21.04
N GLY A 40 10.12 -10.28 -22.30
CA GLY A 40 9.72 -11.05 -23.48
C GLY A 40 10.79 -11.02 -24.58
N THR A 41 10.54 -11.72 -25.67
CA THR A 41 11.46 -11.81 -26.82
C THR A 41 11.67 -10.47 -27.54
N GLU A 42 10.75 -9.52 -27.36
CA GLU A 42 10.81 -8.17 -27.95
C GLU A 42 11.33 -7.10 -26.97
N GLY A 43 11.76 -7.50 -25.77
CA GLY A 43 12.28 -6.57 -24.76
C GLY A 43 11.57 -6.69 -23.41
N GLN A 44 11.66 -5.63 -22.62
CA GLN A 44 11.04 -5.53 -21.30
C GLN A 44 9.90 -4.50 -21.30
N SER A 45 8.90 -4.69 -20.44
CA SER A 45 7.89 -3.68 -20.16
C SER A 45 8.49 -2.52 -19.35
N GLU A 46 7.73 -1.43 -19.24
CA GLU A 46 7.98 -0.43 -18.21
C GLU A 46 7.87 -1.07 -16.80
N ARG A 47 8.60 -0.49 -15.85
CA ARG A 47 8.47 -0.86 -14.43
C ARG A 47 7.14 -0.32 -13.92
N THR A 48 6.21 -1.22 -13.65
CA THR A 48 4.89 -0.86 -13.13
C THR A 48 4.87 -1.09 -11.63
N GLU A 49 4.55 -0.05 -10.87
CA GLU A 49 4.31 -0.17 -9.43
C GLU A 49 3.01 -0.95 -9.21
N LEU A 50 3.00 -1.84 -8.23
CA LEU A 50 1.79 -2.51 -7.77
C LEU A 50 1.21 -1.68 -6.63
N ASP A 51 0.45 -0.64 -6.98
CA ASP A 51 -0.29 0.20 -6.05
C ASP A 51 -1.80 0.06 -6.29
N ASN A 52 -2.50 -0.64 -5.41
CA ASN A 52 -3.89 -0.32 -5.15
C ASN A 52 -3.95 0.63 -3.94
N PHE A 53 -5.06 1.37 -3.86
CA PHE A 53 -5.30 2.23 -2.71
C PHE A 53 -5.72 1.36 -1.51
N GLY A 54 -4.77 1.00 -0.65
CA GLY A 54 -5.05 0.21 0.56
C GLY A 54 -3.87 -0.67 1.02
N PRO A 55 -4.10 -1.50 2.05
CA PRO A 55 -3.11 -2.45 2.56
C PRO A 55 -2.95 -3.65 1.59
N ASP A 56 -2.28 -3.43 0.47
CA ASP A 56 -2.28 -4.40 -0.64
C ASP A 56 -1.46 -5.65 -0.39
N PHE A 57 -0.64 -5.63 0.65
CA PHE A 57 0.20 -6.75 1.04
C PHE A 57 0.15 -7.05 2.53
N SER A 58 -0.70 -6.41 3.33
CA SER A 58 -0.68 -6.56 4.80
C SER A 58 -1.82 -7.46 5.30
N SER A 59 -1.60 -8.78 5.32
CA SER A 59 -2.57 -9.72 5.89
C SER A 59 -2.55 -9.64 7.44
N GLY A 60 -3.55 -8.98 8.02
CA GLY A 60 -3.85 -9.07 9.47
C GLY A 60 -3.25 -7.98 10.37
N THR A 61 -2.93 -6.80 9.85
CA THR A 61 -2.36 -5.69 10.59
C THR A 61 -3.35 -5.05 11.58
N VAL A 62 -2.89 -4.81 12.80
CA VAL A 62 -3.62 -4.02 13.80
C VAL A 62 -3.00 -2.63 13.81
N LEU A 63 -3.73 -1.65 13.30
CA LEU A 63 -3.26 -0.26 13.23
C LEU A 63 -3.11 0.35 14.62
N ILE A 64 -2.26 1.37 14.70
CA ILE A 64 -2.06 2.13 15.93
C ILE A 64 -3.40 2.69 16.43
N GLY A 65 -3.67 2.52 17.72
CA GLY A 65 -4.95 2.90 18.33
C GLY A 65 -6.10 1.91 18.14
N ALA A 66 -5.96 0.87 17.32
CA ALA A 66 -6.91 -0.24 17.28
C ALA A 66 -6.61 -1.25 18.38
N TYR A 67 -7.57 -1.48 19.27
CA TYR A 67 -7.45 -2.41 20.40
C TYR A 67 -8.57 -3.46 20.38
N PRO A 68 -8.52 -4.45 19.46
CA PRO A 68 -9.57 -5.46 19.33
C PRO A 68 -9.69 -6.39 20.55
N LYS A 69 -8.62 -6.50 21.35
CA LYS A 69 -8.64 -7.21 22.63
C LYS A 69 -8.84 -6.20 23.76
N GLU A 70 -10.09 -6.01 24.18
CA GLU A 70 -10.40 -5.16 25.34
C GLU A 70 -9.76 -5.72 26.61
N ARG A 71 -8.85 -4.95 27.23
CA ARG A 71 -8.22 -5.29 28.52
C ARG A 71 -8.68 -4.41 29.68
N PHE A 72 -9.19 -3.22 29.37
CA PHE A 72 -9.65 -2.25 30.36
C PHE A 72 -11.18 -2.21 30.38
N ASN A 73 -11.76 -2.25 31.57
CA ASN A 73 -13.21 -2.16 31.77
C ASN A 73 -13.62 -0.84 32.44
N GLU A 74 -12.65 -0.14 33.02
CA GLU A 74 -12.83 1.11 33.73
C GLU A 74 -13.17 2.26 32.75
N PRO A 75 -14.07 3.18 33.14
CA PRO A 75 -14.53 4.24 32.25
C PRO A 75 -13.41 5.21 31.85
N ALA A 76 -12.46 5.51 32.74
CA ALA A 76 -11.39 6.46 32.47
C ALA A 76 -10.42 5.99 31.37
N PRO A 77 -9.81 4.78 31.43
CA PRO A 77 -9.02 4.23 30.32
C PRO A 77 -9.79 4.16 29.00
N LYS A 78 -11.08 3.76 29.02
CA LYS A 78 -11.92 3.74 27.81
C LYS A 78 -12.10 5.12 27.20
N GLN A 79 -12.27 6.16 28.02
CA GLN A 79 -12.35 7.55 27.55
C GLN A 79 -11.01 8.05 26.98
N MET A 80 -9.89 7.69 27.61
CA MET A 80 -8.55 8.04 27.10
C MET A 80 -8.28 7.38 25.75
N ILE A 81 -8.63 6.10 25.58
CA ILE A 81 -8.50 5.37 24.31
C ILE A 81 -9.33 6.05 23.21
N LYS A 82 -10.59 6.41 23.51
CA LYS A 82 -11.45 7.12 22.55
C LYS A 82 -10.86 8.46 22.12
N LYS A 83 -10.33 9.23 23.08
CA LYS A 83 -9.68 10.51 22.78
C LYS A 83 -8.45 10.30 21.88
N PHE A 84 -7.60 9.34 22.21
CA PHE A 84 -6.42 9.00 21.41
C PHE A 84 -6.81 8.58 19.98
N GLN A 85 -7.82 7.73 19.81
CA GLN A 85 -8.33 7.33 18.50
C GLN A 85 -8.82 8.52 17.67
N ALA A 86 -9.54 9.47 18.29
CA ALA A 86 -9.99 10.68 17.60
C ALA A 86 -8.84 11.57 17.15
N GLU A 87 -7.78 11.70 17.97
CA GLU A 87 -6.57 12.46 17.61
C GLU A 87 -5.83 11.81 16.44
N LEU A 88 -5.72 10.47 16.41
CA LEU A 88 -5.14 9.75 15.28
C LEU A 88 -5.92 9.95 13.98
N SER A 89 -7.27 9.90 14.04
CA SER A 89 -8.11 10.18 12.88
C SER A 89 -7.91 11.59 12.34
N TYR A 90 -7.89 12.59 13.23
CA TYR A 90 -7.62 13.98 12.85
C TYR A 90 -6.24 14.14 12.19
N LEU A 91 -5.21 13.51 12.76
CA LEU A 91 -3.85 13.55 12.22
C LEU A 91 -3.76 12.92 10.83
N SER A 92 -4.39 11.75 10.63
CA SER A 92 -4.44 11.07 9.32
C SER A 92 -5.10 11.94 8.25
N GLU A 93 -6.21 12.60 8.58
CA GLU A 93 -6.86 13.57 7.67
C GLU A 93 -5.94 14.75 7.32
N ALA A 94 -5.21 15.28 8.30
CA ALA A 94 -4.27 16.39 8.08
C ALA A 94 -3.09 15.96 7.18
N ILE A 95 -2.54 14.76 7.40
CA ILE A 95 -1.49 14.18 6.58
C ILE A 95 -1.99 13.95 5.15
N THR A 96 -3.19 13.43 4.98
CA THR A 96 -3.83 13.23 3.68
C THR A 96 -3.96 14.55 2.92
N LYS A 97 -4.48 15.60 3.58
CA LYS A 97 -4.62 16.94 2.96
C LYS A 97 -3.26 17.54 2.57
N ARG A 98 -2.23 17.37 3.40
CA ARG A 98 -0.86 17.81 3.07
C ARG A 98 -0.28 17.02 1.90
N ASN A 99 -0.48 15.71 1.85
CA ASN A 99 0.03 14.86 0.78
C ASN A 99 -0.53 15.21 -0.60
N LEU A 100 -1.77 15.68 -0.68
CA LEU A 100 -2.37 16.15 -1.94
C LEU A 100 -1.63 17.35 -2.57
N GLN A 101 -0.79 18.05 -1.79
CA GLN A 101 -0.04 19.22 -2.24
C GLN A 101 1.41 18.90 -2.61
N LEU A 102 1.86 17.65 -2.43
CA LEU A 102 3.23 17.23 -2.73
C LEU A 102 3.26 16.38 -3.99
N GLU A 103 4.32 16.58 -4.79
CA GLU A 103 4.63 15.70 -5.92
C GLU A 103 4.96 14.27 -5.44
N ILE A 104 5.63 14.17 -4.30
CA ILE A 104 5.97 12.89 -3.65
C ILE A 104 5.32 12.89 -2.26
N PRO A 105 4.25 12.11 -2.04
CA PRO A 105 3.58 12.04 -0.75
C PRO A 105 4.44 11.31 0.29
N TYR A 106 4.37 11.78 1.54
CA TYR A 106 4.96 11.12 2.70
C TYR A 106 3.86 10.44 3.52
N SER A 107 3.77 9.11 3.43
CA SER A 107 2.71 8.28 4.05
C SER A 107 3.21 7.43 5.23
N TYR A 108 4.53 7.29 5.41
CA TYR A 108 5.14 6.37 6.39
C TYR A 108 4.68 6.58 7.85
N LEU A 109 4.34 7.82 8.22
CA LEU A 109 3.86 8.15 9.56
C LEU A 109 2.36 8.51 9.61
N ASP A 110 1.59 8.10 8.60
CA ASP A 110 0.14 8.18 8.65
C ASP A 110 -0.41 7.13 9.64
N PRO A 111 -1.16 7.52 10.69
CA PRO A 111 -1.79 6.56 11.61
C PRO A 111 -2.61 5.45 10.93
N ALA A 112 -3.15 5.71 9.73
CA ALA A 112 -3.87 4.70 8.96
C ALA A 112 -2.96 3.61 8.37
N GLN A 113 -1.65 3.81 8.37
CA GLN A 113 -0.64 2.91 7.81
C GLN A 113 0.29 2.32 8.89
N ILE A 114 0.29 2.87 10.11
CA ILE A 114 1.18 2.43 11.19
C ILE A 114 0.59 1.24 11.96
N GLU A 115 1.34 0.15 12.11
CA GLU A 115 1.02 -0.96 13.02
C GLU A 115 1.26 -0.63 14.50
N ASN A 116 0.43 -1.23 15.36
CA ASN A 116 0.47 -1.02 16.81
C ASN A 116 1.64 -1.75 17.51
N SER A 117 2.30 -2.69 16.85
CA SER A 117 3.37 -3.51 17.42
C SER A 117 4.45 -3.86 16.40
N VAL A 118 5.69 -4.00 16.85
CA VAL A 118 6.76 -4.63 16.07
C VAL A 118 6.62 -6.14 16.20
N THR A 119 6.45 -6.84 15.08
CA THR A 119 6.51 -8.31 15.01
C THR A 119 7.71 -8.70 14.14
N ILE A 120 8.61 -9.50 14.69
CA ILE A 120 9.84 -10.01 14.06
C ILE A 120 9.86 -11.54 14.10
#